data_AF-A0A496PUY2-F1
#
_entry.id   AF-A0A496PUY2-F1
#
_cell.length_a   1.000
_cell.length_b   1.000
_cell.length_c   1.000
_cell.angle_alpha   90.00
_cell.angle_beta   90.00
_cell.angle_gamma   90.00
#
_symmetry.space_group_name_H-M   'P 1'
#
loop_
_entity.id
_entity.type
_entity.pdbx_description
1 polymer ?
#
loop_
_entity_poly.entity_id
_entity_poly.type
_entity_poly.pdbx_seq_one_letter_code
_entity_poly.pdbx_strand_id
1 'polypeptide(L)'
;MREWDFFFAARPLLHLPIWSIFLVSHHYLNPEVDGVSWLNLLLIVCLSFLAASAYYLNQVHDVQSDAVNRKLGFIHEGLISRQVMITGWIMTSIIPLGLAFLFPQMVLVIFVQLALLGYLYSAAPFGWKNRPLLGLLSNAYPFGFLVSITSFPDPTIDNIWQQALGLPMYFFLAVAAIYILTTIPDKEGDAAVGKHTLAVVWPLSIVKSIAVIALLLAALVATEEGFIPLMYLALVSVVPIFISLVKGHRALDLFAAKFPILLLTILAGYFYWEYIIFVVVLIFGTRLYYHRRFDITYPGLF
;
A
#
# COMPACT_ATOMS: atom_id res chain seq x y z
N MET A 1 -10.61 24.34 5.62
CA MET A 1 -9.37 24.16 4.81
C MET A 1 -8.30 23.43 5.61
N ARG A 2 -7.88 23.93 6.78
CA ARG A 2 -6.79 23.32 7.59
C ARG A 2 -7.02 21.85 8.01
N GLU A 3 -8.25 21.50 8.39
CA GLU A 3 -8.61 20.10 8.75
C GLU A 3 -8.54 19.16 7.55
N TRP A 4 -8.98 19.65 6.38
CA TRP A 4 -8.87 18.91 5.12
C TRP A 4 -7.42 18.74 4.71
N ASP A 5 -6.57 19.74 4.93
CA ASP A 5 -5.13 19.62 4.69
C ASP A 5 -4.56 18.43 5.50
N PHE A 6 -4.94 18.30 6.77
CA PHE A 6 -4.51 17.17 7.60
C PHE A 6 -5.06 15.82 7.11
N PHE A 7 -6.35 15.75 6.77
CA PHE A 7 -6.94 14.52 6.21
C PHE A 7 -6.23 14.08 4.91
N PHE A 8 -5.98 15.00 3.98
CA PHE A 8 -5.33 14.66 2.71
C PHE A 8 -3.81 14.43 2.85
N ALA A 9 -3.19 14.97 3.91
CA ALA A 9 -1.83 14.60 4.29
C ALA A 9 -1.70 13.14 4.74
N ALA A 10 -2.79 12.49 5.19
CA ALA A 10 -2.82 11.04 5.42
C ALA A 10 -2.82 10.22 4.12
N ARG A 11 -2.88 10.86 2.94
CA ARG A 11 -2.84 10.26 1.60
C ARG A 11 -3.89 9.16 1.39
N PRO A 12 -5.20 9.44 1.58
CA PRO A 12 -6.24 8.41 1.61
C PRO A 12 -6.34 7.54 0.33
N LEU A 13 -5.99 8.07 -0.86
CA LEU A 13 -5.95 7.23 -2.07
C LEU A 13 -4.86 6.15 -2.03
N LEU A 14 -3.78 6.34 -1.27
CA LEU A 14 -2.75 5.32 -1.11
C LEU A 14 -3.17 4.20 -0.16
N HIS A 15 -4.34 4.32 0.50
CA HIS A 15 -4.89 3.28 1.36
C HIS A 15 -5.73 2.26 0.57
N LEU A 16 -6.09 2.56 -0.69
CA LEU A 16 -6.85 1.64 -1.54
C LEU A 16 -6.27 0.22 -1.62
N PRO A 17 -4.95 0.00 -1.76
CA PRO A 17 -4.38 -1.33 -1.70
C PRO A 17 -4.64 -2.03 -0.36
N ILE A 18 -4.53 -1.31 0.76
CA ILE A 18 -4.73 -1.86 2.11
C ILE A 18 -6.17 -2.34 2.27
N TRP A 19 -7.14 -1.50 1.91
CA TRP A 19 -8.55 -1.85 2.00
C TRP A 19 -8.93 -2.97 1.03
N SER A 20 -8.42 -2.92 -0.20
CA SER A 20 -8.73 -3.94 -1.21
C SER A 20 -8.15 -5.31 -0.83
N ILE A 21 -6.90 -5.34 -0.33
CA ILE A 21 -6.28 -6.57 0.19
C ILE A 21 -7.10 -7.08 1.38
N PHE A 22 -7.42 -6.23 2.34
CA PHE A 22 -8.22 -6.64 3.50
C PHE A 22 -9.56 -7.25 3.09
N LEU A 23 -10.31 -6.60 2.20
CA LEU A 23 -11.64 -7.06 1.79
C LEU A 23 -11.58 -8.36 0.99
N VAL A 24 -10.63 -8.47 0.06
CA VAL A 24 -10.45 -9.71 -0.71
C VAL A 24 -9.99 -10.85 0.21
N SER A 25 -9.10 -10.57 1.17
CA SER A 25 -8.72 -11.55 2.18
C SER A 25 -9.88 -11.95 3.08
N HIS A 26 -10.70 -11.00 3.51
CA HIS A 26 -11.91 -11.26 4.29
C HIS A 26 -12.84 -12.21 3.53
N HIS A 27 -13.05 -11.97 2.23
CA HIS A 27 -13.89 -12.85 1.39
C HIS A 27 -13.37 -14.29 1.33
N TYR A 28 -12.08 -14.50 1.03
CA TYR A 28 -11.52 -15.85 0.88
C TYR A 28 -11.35 -16.59 2.20
N LEU A 29 -11.03 -15.88 3.29
CA LEU A 29 -10.81 -16.48 4.61
C LEU A 29 -12.10 -16.63 5.42
N ASN A 30 -13.20 -16.04 4.97
CA ASN A 30 -14.51 -16.09 5.64
C ASN A 30 -15.65 -16.35 4.62
N PRO A 31 -15.63 -17.46 3.87
CA PRO A 31 -16.59 -17.68 2.79
C PRO A 31 -18.05 -17.77 3.26
N GLU A 32 -18.27 -18.11 4.53
CA GLU A 32 -19.61 -18.24 5.14
C GLU A 32 -20.15 -16.92 5.71
N VAL A 33 -19.36 -15.84 5.70
CA VAL A 33 -19.73 -14.55 6.28
C VAL A 33 -20.13 -13.57 5.19
N ASP A 34 -21.42 -13.28 5.14
CA ASP A 34 -21.94 -12.22 4.26
C ASP A 34 -21.57 -10.83 4.81
N GLY A 35 -20.89 -10.03 3.97
CA GLY A 35 -20.59 -8.63 4.26
C GLY A 35 -19.47 -8.41 5.28
N VAL A 36 -19.39 -7.17 5.78
CA VAL A 36 -18.33 -6.70 6.68
C VAL A 36 -18.93 -6.30 8.03
N SER A 37 -18.54 -7.00 9.10
CA SER A 37 -19.00 -6.69 10.46
C SER A 37 -18.48 -5.34 10.96
N TRP A 38 -19.12 -4.77 11.99
CA TRP A 38 -18.63 -3.55 12.66
C TRP A 38 -17.21 -3.71 13.22
N LEU A 39 -16.85 -4.91 13.68
CA LEU A 39 -15.49 -5.18 14.17
C LEU A 39 -14.47 -5.15 13.02
N ASN A 40 -14.82 -5.71 11.86
CA ASN A 40 -13.98 -5.65 10.67
C ASN A 40 -13.85 -4.21 10.13
N LEU A 41 -14.92 -3.41 10.17
CA LEU A 41 -14.85 -1.98 9.85
C LEU A 41 -13.92 -1.23 10.81
N LEU A 42 -14.01 -1.50 12.12
CA LEU A 42 -13.10 -0.92 13.10
C LEU A 42 -11.64 -1.33 12.83
N LEU A 43 -11.42 -2.59 12.42
CA LEU A 43 -10.09 -3.08 12.06
C LEU A 43 -9.53 -2.38 10.81
N ILE A 44 -10.35 -2.17 9.76
CA ILE A 44 -9.98 -1.36 8.59
C ILE A 44 -9.61 0.07 9.00
N VAL A 45 -10.36 0.68 9.93
CA VAL A 45 -10.04 2.01 10.48
C VAL A 45 -8.69 2.00 11.20
N CYS A 46 -8.43 0.99 12.04
CA CYS A 46 -7.14 0.84 12.72
C CYS A 46 -5.97 0.68 11.72
N LEU A 47 -6.14 -0.15 10.68
CA LEU A 47 -5.15 -0.28 9.60
C LEU A 47 -4.91 1.04 8.87
N SER A 48 -5.98 1.81 8.64
CA SER A 48 -5.88 3.14 8.02
C SER A 48 -5.11 4.13 8.89
N PHE A 49 -5.28 4.07 10.22
CA PHE A 49 -4.48 4.87 11.15
C PHE A 49 -3.01 4.47 11.12
N LEU A 50 -2.69 3.18 11.14
CA LEU A 50 -1.29 2.72 11.05
C LEU A 50 -0.65 3.12 9.71
N ALA A 51 -1.38 3.05 8.61
CA ALA A 51 -0.92 3.54 7.30
C ALA A 51 -0.72 5.06 7.28
N ALA A 52 -1.68 5.82 7.81
CA ALA A 52 -1.57 7.28 7.95
C ALA A 52 -0.36 7.67 8.80
N SER A 53 -0.10 6.96 9.90
CA SER A 53 1.09 7.11 10.74
C SER A 53 2.37 7.01 9.90
N ALA A 54 2.50 5.94 9.11
CA ALA A 54 3.65 5.75 8.23
C ALA A 54 3.78 6.89 7.19
N TYR A 55 2.67 7.39 6.62
CA TYR A 55 2.70 8.50 5.67
C TYR A 55 3.05 9.85 6.30
N TYR A 56 2.58 10.14 7.52
CA TYR A 56 2.95 11.34 8.25
C TYR A 56 4.44 11.34 8.57
N LEU A 57 4.95 10.24 9.13
CA LEU A 57 6.37 10.12 9.44
C LEU A 57 7.23 10.19 8.18
N ASN A 58 6.79 9.55 7.09
CA ASN A 58 7.50 9.61 5.81
C ASN A 58 7.66 11.06 5.34
N GLN A 59 6.57 11.84 5.33
CA GLN A 59 6.60 13.26 4.93
C GLN A 59 7.51 14.13 5.81
N VAL A 60 7.58 13.82 7.11
CA VAL A 60 8.49 14.52 8.04
C VAL A 60 9.95 14.30 7.68
N HIS A 61 10.31 13.15 7.11
CA HIS A 61 11.68 12.78 6.73
C HIS A 61 12.04 13.05 5.27
N ASP A 62 11.06 13.10 4.35
CA ASP A 62 11.29 13.26 2.90
C ASP A 62 11.12 14.69 2.36
N VAL A 63 11.07 15.71 3.23
CA VAL A 63 10.86 17.11 2.84
C VAL A 63 11.76 17.56 1.67
N GLN A 64 13.04 17.20 1.70
CA GLN A 64 14.00 17.58 0.65
C GLN A 64 13.80 16.78 -0.64
N SER A 65 13.62 15.46 -0.56
CA SER A 65 13.45 14.62 -1.76
C SER A 65 12.10 14.87 -2.45
N ASP A 66 11.06 15.18 -1.69
CA ASP A 66 9.74 15.49 -2.24
C ASP A 66 9.77 16.84 -2.98
N ALA A 67 10.51 17.83 -2.46
CA ALA A 67 10.72 19.10 -3.13
C ALA A 67 11.45 18.92 -4.48
N VAL A 68 12.52 18.10 -4.53
CA VAL A 68 13.26 17.79 -5.76
C VAL A 68 12.36 17.09 -6.79
N ASN A 69 11.54 16.13 -6.35
CA ASN A 69 10.61 15.41 -7.20
C ASN A 69 9.36 16.21 -7.60
N ARG A 70 9.22 17.46 -7.13
CA ARG A 70 7.99 18.25 -7.27
C ARG A 70 6.74 17.49 -6.82
N LYS A 71 6.90 16.62 -5.81
CA LYS A 71 5.77 15.95 -5.15
C LYS A 71 5.09 16.99 -4.27
N LEU A 72 3.76 17.01 -4.25
CA LEU A 72 3.04 17.89 -3.33
C LEU A 72 3.35 17.49 -1.90
N GLY A 73 3.93 18.43 -1.17
CA GLY A 73 4.39 18.24 0.19
C GLY A 73 3.74 19.26 1.10
N PHE A 74 2.82 18.80 1.95
CA PHE A 74 2.11 19.65 2.92
C PHE A 74 3.04 20.42 3.87
N ILE A 75 4.22 19.85 4.18
CA ILE A 75 5.25 20.50 5.00
C ILE A 75 6.04 21.53 4.19
N HIS A 76 6.48 21.15 2.99
CA HIS A 76 7.28 22.03 2.12
C HIS A 76 6.50 23.28 1.70
N GLU A 77 5.20 23.14 1.46
CA GLU A 77 4.30 24.26 1.15
C GLU A 77 3.83 25.05 2.38
N GLY A 78 4.30 24.69 3.58
CA GLY A 78 3.96 25.38 4.82
C GLY A 78 2.49 25.24 5.26
N LEU A 79 1.74 24.30 4.68
CA LEU A 79 0.33 24.08 5.00
C LEU A 79 0.14 23.40 6.35
N ILE A 80 1.05 22.47 6.69
CA ILE A 80 1.05 21.75 7.96
C ILE A 80 2.45 21.82 8.56
N SER A 81 2.54 22.21 9.83
CA SER A 81 3.82 22.24 10.52
C SER A 81 4.34 20.84 10.81
N ARG A 82 5.67 20.71 10.89
CA ARG A 82 6.33 19.47 11.26
C ARG A 82 5.81 18.92 12.60
N GLN A 83 5.54 19.79 13.58
CA GLN A 83 5.00 19.40 14.89
C GLN A 83 3.63 18.74 14.75
N VAL A 84 2.73 19.31 13.95
CA VAL A 84 1.39 18.74 13.73
C VAL A 84 1.48 17.37 13.05
N MET A 85 2.39 17.18 12.08
CA MET A 85 2.61 15.88 11.46
C MET A 85 3.15 14.84 12.44
N ILE A 86 4.07 15.23 13.33
CA ILE A 86 4.58 14.34 14.39
C ILE A 86 3.48 13.98 15.38
N THR A 87 2.65 14.93 15.81
CA THR A 87 1.48 14.64 16.64
C THR A 87 0.52 13.69 15.92
N GLY A 88 0.26 13.92 14.63
CA GLY A 88 -0.55 13.03 13.79
C GLY A 88 0.01 11.61 13.76
N TRP A 89 1.32 11.46 13.52
CA TRP A 89 2.01 10.17 13.58
C TRP A 89 1.85 9.46 14.93
N ILE A 90 2.07 10.17 16.05
CA ILE A 90 1.94 9.60 17.40
C ILE A 90 0.50 9.11 17.64
N MET A 91 -0.49 9.97 17.39
CA MET A 91 -1.90 9.65 17.66
C MET A 91 -2.38 8.48 16.79
N THR A 92 -2.07 8.51 15.49
CA THR A 92 -2.44 7.43 14.56
C THR A 92 -1.64 6.13 14.75
N SER A 93 -0.57 6.14 15.55
CA SER A 93 0.12 4.93 15.99
C SER A 93 -0.46 4.37 17.29
N ILE A 94 -0.74 5.22 18.29
CA ILE A 94 -1.17 4.78 19.63
C ILE A 94 -2.62 4.31 19.64
N ILE A 95 -3.53 5.01 18.98
CA ILE A 95 -4.96 4.66 18.96
C ILE A 95 -5.20 3.21 18.50
N PRO A 96 -4.69 2.76 17.33
CA PRO A 96 -4.91 1.38 16.90
C PRO A 96 -4.27 0.37 17.83
N LEU A 97 -3.12 0.66 18.45
CA LEU A 97 -2.50 -0.20 19.45
C LEU A 97 -3.36 -0.34 20.71
N GLY A 98 -4.02 0.73 21.14
CA GLY A 98 -4.96 0.69 22.26
C GLY A 98 -6.27 -0.06 21.91
N LEU A 99 -6.74 0.06 20.67
CA LEU A 99 -7.92 -0.68 20.20
C LEU A 99 -7.63 -2.14 19.87
N ALA A 100 -6.35 -2.51 19.72
CA ALA A 100 -5.93 -3.87 19.37
C ALA A 100 -6.44 -4.95 20.36
N PHE A 101 -6.67 -4.57 21.62
CA PHE A 101 -7.19 -5.45 22.67
C PHE A 101 -8.66 -5.87 22.45
N LEU A 102 -9.36 -5.27 21.49
CA LEU A 102 -10.70 -5.67 21.08
C LEU A 102 -10.69 -6.83 20.07
N PHE A 103 -9.51 -7.25 19.61
CA PHE A 103 -9.31 -8.27 18.57
C PHE A 103 -8.50 -9.46 19.12
N PRO A 104 -8.40 -10.58 18.39
CA PRO A 104 -7.50 -11.67 18.76
C PRO A 104 -6.06 -11.18 18.99
N GLN A 105 -5.36 -11.79 19.95
CA GLN A 105 -4.04 -11.34 20.41
C GLN A 105 -3.02 -11.16 19.27
N MET A 106 -3.10 -11.97 18.22
CA MET A 106 -2.21 -11.83 17.06
C MET A 106 -2.39 -10.48 16.34
N VAL A 107 -3.58 -9.89 16.32
CA VAL A 107 -3.81 -8.58 15.71
C VAL A 107 -2.98 -7.50 16.41
N LEU A 108 -2.84 -7.55 17.74
CA LEU A 108 -1.92 -6.67 18.47
C LEU A 108 -0.47 -6.87 18.02
N VAL A 109 -0.02 -8.12 17.89
CA VAL A 109 1.33 -8.45 17.41
C VAL A 109 1.54 -7.90 15.99
N ILE A 110 0.55 -8.00 15.12
CA ILE A 110 0.59 -7.44 13.77
C ILE A 110 0.63 -5.92 13.81
N PHE A 111 -0.20 -5.26 14.61
CA PHE A 111 -0.22 -3.79 14.72
C PHE A 111 1.10 -3.24 15.25
N VAL A 112 1.72 -3.90 16.24
CA VAL A 112 3.05 -3.54 16.72
C VAL A 112 4.09 -3.64 15.59
N GLN A 113 4.04 -4.72 14.80
CA GLN A 113 4.93 -4.88 13.63
C GLN A 113 4.69 -3.78 12.59
N LEU A 114 3.44 -3.47 12.25
CA LEU A 114 3.10 -2.41 11.29
C LEU A 114 3.62 -1.04 11.74
N ALA A 115 3.43 -0.69 13.02
CA ALA A 115 3.92 0.55 13.60
C ALA A 115 5.46 0.62 13.58
N LEU A 116 6.13 -0.47 13.97
CA LEU A 116 7.59 -0.57 13.96
C LEU A 116 8.15 -0.45 12.54
N LEU A 117 7.57 -1.17 11.58
CA LEU A 117 7.99 -1.12 10.17
C LEU A 117 7.78 0.28 9.57
N GLY A 118 6.68 0.95 9.90
CA GLY A 118 6.46 2.35 9.51
C GLY A 118 7.56 3.28 10.03
N TYR A 119 8.03 3.07 11.26
CA TYR A 119 9.16 3.79 11.82
C TYR A 119 10.49 3.45 11.12
N LEU A 120 10.85 2.17 11.01
CA LEU A 120 12.09 1.69 10.38
C LEU A 120 12.20 2.10 8.90
N TYR A 121 11.06 2.19 8.21
CA TYR A 121 10.97 2.62 6.82
C TYR A 121 11.48 4.05 6.64
N SER A 122 11.11 4.99 7.52
CA SER A 122 11.33 6.42 7.32
C SER A 122 12.40 7.04 8.23
N ALA A 123 12.48 6.62 9.49
CA ALA A 123 13.28 7.31 10.50
C ALA A 123 14.76 6.90 10.47
N ALA A 124 15.64 7.87 10.77
CA ALA A 124 17.06 7.62 11.00
C ALA A 124 17.28 6.83 12.31
N PRO A 125 18.32 5.99 12.41
CA PRO A 125 19.36 5.71 11.41
C PRO A 125 18.99 4.64 10.37
N PHE A 126 17.76 4.11 10.40
CA PHE A 126 17.37 2.96 9.60
C PHE A 126 17.10 3.32 8.14
N GLY A 127 16.12 4.20 7.91
CA GLY A 127 15.74 4.69 6.58
C GLY A 127 15.60 3.57 5.54
N TRP A 128 14.93 2.47 5.89
CA TRP A 128 14.89 1.25 5.06
C TRP A 128 14.36 1.50 3.66
N LYS A 129 13.49 2.50 3.48
CA LYS A 129 13.01 2.93 2.16
C LYS A 129 14.13 3.30 1.17
N ASN A 130 15.28 3.75 1.68
CA ASN A 130 16.42 4.18 0.88
C ASN A 130 17.33 3.02 0.45
N ARG A 131 16.97 1.77 0.80
CA ARG A 131 17.77 0.56 0.54
C ARG A 131 16.98 -0.42 -0.34
N PRO A 132 17.61 -1.18 -1.25
CA PRO A 132 16.87 -1.91 -2.28
C PRO A 132 15.95 -2.99 -1.70
N LEU A 133 16.52 -3.96 -0.98
CA LEU A 133 15.77 -5.09 -0.43
C LEU A 133 14.96 -4.70 0.79
N LEU A 134 15.49 -3.84 1.67
CA LEU A 134 14.77 -3.44 2.87
C LEU A 134 13.57 -2.54 2.53
N GLY A 135 13.67 -1.68 1.51
CA GLY A 135 12.53 -0.91 1.02
C GLY A 135 11.43 -1.81 0.46
N LEU A 136 11.81 -2.84 -0.31
CA LEU A 136 10.89 -3.86 -0.82
C LEU A 136 10.17 -4.60 0.31
N LEU A 137 10.92 -5.15 1.26
CA LEU A 137 10.36 -5.90 2.38
C LEU A 137 9.47 -5.03 3.27
N SER A 138 9.82 -3.75 3.45
CA SER A 138 9.01 -2.77 4.20
C SER A 138 7.69 -2.40 3.52
N ASN A 139 7.41 -2.91 2.32
CA ASN A 139 6.13 -2.72 1.63
C ASN A 139 5.42 -4.06 1.44
N ALA A 140 6.12 -5.07 0.91
CA ALA A 140 5.56 -6.39 0.64
C ALA A 140 5.09 -7.10 1.92
N TYR A 141 5.89 -7.05 2.99
CA TYR A 141 5.54 -7.70 4.26
C TYR A 141 4.36 -7.01 4.97
N PRO A 142 4.38 -5.70 5.27
CA PRO A 142 3.26 -5.08 5.97
C PRO A 142 1.98 -5.05 5.13
N PHE A 143 2.03 -4.59 3.88
CA PHE A 143 0.81 -4.42 3.09
C PHE A 143 0.33 -5.72 2.43
N GLY A 144 1.24 -6.57 1.96
CA GLY A 144 0.87 -7.83 1.33
C GLY A 144 0.56 -8.91 2.35
N PHE A 145 1.53 -9.21 3.21
CA PHE A 145 1.46 -10.34 4.13
C PHE A 145 0.61 -10.03 5.37
N LEU A 146 0.99 -9.02 6.16
CA LEU A 146 0.38 -8.75 7.46
C LEU A 146 -1.08 -8.30 7.36
N VAL A 147 -1.41 -7.37 6.46
CA VAL A 147 -2.79 -6.89 6.27
C VAL A 147 -3.72 -8.04 5.90
N SER A 148 -3.30 -8.96 5.03
CA SER A 148 -4.12 -10.14 4.66
C SER A 148 -4.48 -10.97 5.89
N ILE A 149 -3.51 -11.23 6.78
CA ILE A 149 -3.71 -12.05 7.99
C ILE A 149 -4.71 -11.40 8.95
N THR A 150 -4.78 -10.06 9.03
CA THR A 150 -5.69 -9.39 9.97
C THR A 150 -7.18 -9.64 9.71
N SER A 151 -7.54 -10.13 8.52
CA SER A 151 -8.92 -10.51 8.17
C SER A 151 -9.30 -11.94 8.58
N PHE A 152 -8.33 -12.73 9.08
CA PHE A 152 -8.55 -14.11 9.48
C PHE A 152 -9.19 -14.17 10.88
N PRO A 153 -10.26 -14.94 11.12
CA PRO A 153 -10.97 -14.97 12.41
C PRO A 153 -10.15 -15.44 13.60
N ASP A 154 -9.32 -16.46 13.39
CA ASP A 154 -8.49 -17.05 14.45
C ASP A 154 -7.01 -17.11 14.02
N PRO A 155 -6.33 -15.96 13.96
CA PRO A 155 -4.98 -15.82 13.43
C PRO A 155 -3.92 -16.31 14.43
N THR A 156 -3.97 -17.57 14.85
CA THR A 156 -2.85 -18.20 15.55
C THR A 156 -1.74 -18.57 14.57
N ILE A 157 -0.50 -18.74 15.05
CA ILE A 157 0.64 -19.13 14.20
C ILE A 157 0.34 -20.45 13.47
N ASP A 158 -0.22 -21.43 14.19
CA ASP A 158 -0.53 -22.74 13.63
C ASP A 158 -1.64 -22.66 12.58
N ASN A 159 -2.73 -21.92 12.84
CA ASN A 159 -3.80 -21.78 11.87
C ASN A 159 -3.34 -21.00 10.64
N ILE A 160 -2.53 -19.95 10.80
CA ILE A 160 -1.96 -19.21 9.67
C ILE A 160 -1.14 -20.15 8.80
N TRP A 161 -0.24 -20.93 9.41
CA TRP A 161 0.63 -21.85 8.69
C TRP A 161 -0.15 -22.94 7.95
N GLN A 162 -1.19 -23.49 8.57
CA GLN A 162 -1.91 -24.64 8.03
C GLN A 162 -3.03 -24.27 7.05
N GLN A 163 -3.69 -23.12 7.23
CA GLN A 163 -4.98 -22.85 6.58
C GLN A 163 -5.02 -21.51 5.84
N ALA A 164 -4.12 -20.59 6.16
CA ALA A 164 -4.21 -19.22 5.64
C ALA A 164 -2.91 -18.71 5.04
N LEU A 165 -1.89 -19.53 4.79
CA LEU A 165 -0.58 -19.06 4.33
C LEU A 165 -0.57 -18.64 2.86
N GLY A 166 -1.32 -19.34 2.01
CA GLY A 166 -1.35 -19.10 0.57
C GLY A 166 -1.77 -17.68 0.20
N LEU A 167 -2.77 -17.12 0.89
CA LEU A 167 -3.30 -15.80 0.55
C LEU A 167 -2.37 -14.62 0.95
N PRO A 168 -1.81 -14.53 2.17
CA PRO A 168 -0.72 -13.62 2.51
C PRO A 168 0.50 -13.78 1.60
N MET A 169 0.85 -15.00 1.18
CA MET A 169 1.97 -15.22 0.25
C MET A 169 1.66 -14.68 -1.15
N TYR A 170 0.44 -14.90 -1.67
CA TYR A 170 -0.03 -14.27 -2.90
C TYR A 170 0.12 -12.75 -2.82
N PHE A 171 -0.42 -12.12 -1.78
CA PHE A 171 -0.39 -10.67 -1.65
C PHE A 171 1.01 -10.13 -1.37
N PHE A 172 1.85 -10.85 -0.63
CA PHE A 172 3.27 -10.50 -0.47
C PHE A 172 3.97 -10.39 -1.83
N LEU A 173 3.81 -11.40 -2.69
CA LEU A 173 4.42 -11.44 -4.03
C LEU A 173 3.83 -10.36 -4.96
N ALA A 174 2.50 -10.18 -4.93
CA ALA A 174 1.84 -9.16 -5.75
C ALA A 174 2.25 -7.74 -5.33
N VAL A 175 2.27 -7.43 -4.04
CA VAL A 175 2.72 -6.13 -3.52
C VAL A 175 4.21 -5.93 -3.77
N ALA A 176 5.03 -6.98 -3.65
CA ALA A 176 6.45 -6.91 -4.01
C ALA A 176 6.61 -6.48 -5.47
N ALA A 177 5.91 -7.13 -6.41
CA ALA A 177 5.95 -6.77 -7.82
C ALA A 177 5.52 -5.31 -8.07
N ILE A 178 4.42 -4.88 -7.47
CA ILE A 178 3.90 -3.51 -7.62
C ILE A 178 4.92 -2.51 -7.07
N TYR A 179 5.43 -2.73 -5.85
CA TYR A 179 6.41 -1.84 -5.23
C TYR A 179 7.66 -1.68 -6.10
N ILE A 180 8.20 -2.79 -6.63
CA ILE A 180 9.35 -2.78 -7.55
C ILE A 180 9.10 -1.79 -8.69
N LEU A 181 7.93 -1.83 -9.31
CA LEU A 181 7.57 -0.93 -10.41
C LEU A 181 7.40 0.53 -9.96
N THR A 182 6.88 0.77 -8.75
CA THR A 182 6.76 2.14 -8.22
C THR A 182 8.10 2.82 -7.98
N THR A 183 9.20 2.07 -7.85
CA THR A 183 10.54 2.67 -7.74
C THR A 183 11.06 3.23 -9.08
N ILE A 184 10.50 2.81 -10.21
CA ILE A 184 10.99 3.22 -11.54
C ILE A 184 10.73 4.71 -11.83
N PRO A 185 9.49 5.24 -11.65
CA PRO A 185 9.23 6.66 -11.84
C PRO A 185 10.01 7.58 -10.89
N ASP A 186 10.39 7.06 -9.70
CA ASP A 186 11.08 7.80 -8.65
C ASP A 186 12.62 7.78 -8.80
N LYS A 187 13.15 6.98 -9.74
CA LYS A 187 14.59 6.74 -9.91
C LYS A 187 15.43 8.02 -9.97
N GLU A 188 15.04 9.00 -10.79
CA GLU A 188 15.82 10.22 -11.02
C GLU A 188 15.94 11.05 -9.74
N GLY A 189 14.83 11.25 -9.04
CA GLY A 189 14.84 12.02 -7.79
C GLY A 189 15.48 11.27 -6.63
N ASP A 190 15.29 9.95 -6.54
CA ASP A 190 15.96 9.11 -5.55
C ASP A 190 17.49 9.17 -5.71
N ALA A 191 17.98 9.05 -6.95
CA ALA A 191 19.41 9.15 -7.24
C ALA A 191 19.96 10.56 -6.91
N ALA A 192 19.21 11.62 -7.19
CA ALA A 192 19.63 13.01 -6.94
C ALA A 192 19.86 13.32 -5.45
N VAL A 193 19.19 12.60 -4.55
CA VAL A 193 19.36 12.76 -3.08
C VAL A 193 20.16 11.62 -2.43
N GLY A 194 20.83 10.78 -3.23
CA GLY A 194 21.69 9.71 -2.75
C GLY A 194 20.95 8.49 -2.16
N LYS A 195 19.69 8.27 -2.53
CA LYS A 195 18.96 7.04 -2.16
C LYS A 195 19.43 5.88 -3.05
N HIS A 196 19.48 4.67 -2.48
CA HIS A 196 19.87 3.44 -3.17
C HIS A 196 18.66 2.51 -3.32
N THR A 197 17.62 2.94 -4.03
CA THR A 197 16.44 2.09 -4.30
C THR A 197 16.70 1.09 -5.42
N LEU A 198 15.80 0.11 -5.62
CA LEU A 198 15.97 -0.95 -6.63
C LEU A 198 16.21 -0.40 -8.04
N ALA A 199 15.39 0.56 -8.49
CA ALA A 199 15.55 1.19 -9.80
C ALA A 199 16.81 2.06 -9.94
N VAL A 200 17.37 2.55 -8.82
CA VAL A 200 18.64 3.28 -8.82
C VAL A 200 19.82 2.32 -8.95
N VAL A 201 19.83 1.23 -8.17
CA VAL A 201 20.97 0.31 -8.08
C VAL A 201 21.01 -0.70 -9.23
N TRP A 202 19.86 -1.14 -9.74
CA TRP A 202 19.79 -2.18 -10.77
C TRP A 202 19.31 -1.66 -12.14
N PRO A 203 19.72 -2.32 -13.24
CA PRO A 203 19.15 -2.06 -14.57
C PRO A 203 17.63 -2.22 -14.58
N LEU A 204 16.93 -1.32 -15.27
CA LEU A 204 15.46 -1.34 -15.32
C LEU A 204 14.89 -2.63 -15.92
N SER A 205 15.61 -3.27 -16.84
CA SER A 205 15.22 -4.59 -17.38
C SER A 205 15.18 -5.66 -16.29
N ILE A 206 16.17 -5.69 -15.39
CA ILE A 206 16.22 -6.63 -14.26
C ILE A 206 15.07 -6.32 -13.29
N VAL A 207 14.88 -5.05 -12.92
CA VAL A 207 13.82 -4.59 -12.02
C VAL A 207 12.43 -5.04 -12.53
N LYS A 208 12.13 -4.76 -13.81
CA LYS A 208 10.86 -5.17 -14.43
C LYS A 208 10.73 -6.70 -14.54
N SER A 209 11.80 -7.42 -14.89
CA SER A 209 11.78 -8.89 -14.95
C SER A 209 11.50 -9.52 -13.59
N ILE A 210 12.06 -9.00 -12.50
CA ILE A 210 11.77 -9.48 -11.14
C ILE A 210 10.29 -9.23 -10.79
N ALA A 211 9.73 -8.08 -11.16
CA ALA A 211 8.31 -7.82 -10.95
C ALA A 211 7.40 -8.82 -11.72
N VAL A 212 7.77 -9.16 -12.97
CA VAL A 212 7.06 -10.21 -13.74
C VAL A 212 7.16 -11.56 -13.03
N ILE A 213 8.36 -11.97 -12.62
CA ILE A 213 8.58 -13.25 -11.93
C ILE A 213 7.75 -13.30 -10.63
N ALA A 214 7.76 -12.23 -9.84
CA ALA A 214 6.98 -12.16 -8.60
C ALA A 214 5.47 -12.32 -8.85
N LEU A 215 4.91 -11.71 -9.90
CA LEU A 215 3.49 -11.90 -10.25
C LEU A 215 3.19 -13.30 -10.81
N LEU A 216 4.10 -13.90 -11.57
CA LEU A 216 3.92 -15.28 -12.02
C LEU A 216 3.95 -16.26 -10.84
N LEU A 217 4.82 -16.03 -9.85
CA LEU A 217 4.81 -16.79 -8.60
C LEU A 217 3.53 -16.55 -7.80
N ALA A 218 3.01 -15.32 -7.76
CA ALA A 218 1.71 -15.04 -7.14
C ALA A 218 0.60 -15.82 -7.87
N ALA A 219 0.58 -15.83 -9.20
CA ALA A 219 -0.38 -16.60 -9.98
C ALA A 219 -0.29 -18.12 -9.69
N LEU A 220 0.93 -18.65 -9.52
CA LEU A 220 1.14 -20.04 -9.13
C LEU A 220 0.53 -20.34 -7.75
N VAL A 221 0.82 -19.51 -6.74
CA VAL A 221 0.23 -19.65 -5.40
C VAL A 221 -1.30 -19.60 -5.47
N ALA A 222 -1.87 -18.64 -6.20
CA ALA A 222 -3.32 -18.57 -6.38
C ALA A 222 -3.91 -19.80 -7.11
N THR A 223 -3.14 -20.45 -7.98
CA THR A 223 -3.57 -21.67 -8.67
C THR A 223 -3.59 -22.85 -7.71
N GLU A 224 -2.52 -23.02 -6.91
CA GLU A 224 -2.40 -24.09 -5.92
C GLU A 224 -3.50 -24.01 -4.85
N GLU A 225 -3.87 -22.80 -4.45
CA GLU A 225 -4.93 -22.53 -3.46
C GLU A 225 -6.34 -22.45 -4.07
N GLY A 226 -6.48 -22.53 -5.39
CA GLY A 226 -7.79 -22.45 -6.07
C GLY A 226 -8.41 -21.04 -6.10
N PHE A 227 -7.65 -19.98 -5.84
CA PHE A 227 -8.09 -18.59 -5.93
C PHE A 227 -8.14 -18.09 -7.39
N ILE A 228 -9.05 -18.66 -8.18
CA ILE A 228 -9.14 -18.43 -9.63
C ILE A 228 -9.17 -16.93 -10.03
N PRO A 229 -9.99 -16.06 -9.40
CA PRO A 229 -9.96 -14.62 -9.71
C PRO A 229 -8.60 -13.95 -9.47
N LEU A 230 -7.89 -14.34 -8.41
CA LEU A 230 -6.56 -13.81 -8.07
C LEU A 230 -5.47 -14.31 -9.04
N MET A 231 -5.59 -15.55 -9.51
CA MET A 231 -4.74 -16.09 -10.57
C MET A 231 -4.89 -15.24 -11.85
N TYR A 232 -6.12 -15.01 -12.31
CA TYR A 232 -6.35 -14.18 -13.50
C TYR A 232 -5.89 -12.74 -13.30
N LEU A 233 -6.14 -12.14 -12.13
CA LEU A 233 -5.66 -10.79 -11.80
C LEU A 233 -4.15 -10.69 -11.96
N ALA A 234 -3.40 -11.65 -11.42
CA ALA A 234 -1.94 -11.67 -11.51
C ALA A 234 -1.47 -11.85 -12.96
N LEU A 235 -2.05 -12.79 -13.73
CA LEU A 235 -1.68 -13.04 -15.13
C LEU A 235 -1.99 -11.84 -16.03
N VAL A 236 -3.17 -11.22 -15.87
CA VAL A 236 -3.55 -10.02 -16.63
C VAL A 236 -2.66 -8.84 -16.26
N SER A 237 -2.23 -8.73 -15.00
CA SER A 237 -1.29 -7.70 -14.53
C SER A 237 0.12 -7.84 -15.12
N VAL A 238 0.54 -9.05 -15.51
CA VAL A 238 1.84 -9.26 -16.19
C VAL A 238 1.89 -8.57 -17.55
N VAL A 239 0.78 -8.49 -18.28
CA VAL A 239 0.71 -7.94 -19.64
C VAL A 239 1.25 -6.50 -19.75
N PRO A 240 0.75 -5.50 -19.01
CA PRO A 240 1.29 -4.15 -19.10
C PRO A 240 2.74 -4.03 -18.63
N ILE A 241 3.18 -4.87 -17.70
CA ILE A 241 4.57 -4.89 -17.23
C ILE A 241 5.49 -5.39 -18.35
N PHE A 242 5.08 -6.47 -19.03
CA PHE A 242 5.82 -7.01 -20.16
C PHE A 242 5.87 -6.03 -21.33
N ILE A 243 4.76 -5.36 -21.64
CA ILE A 243 4.72 -4.29 -22.65
C ILE A 243 5.67 -3.16 -22.26
N SER A 244 5.69 -2.76 -20.97
CA SER A 244 6.62 -1.74 -20.48
C SER A 244 8.09 -2.18 -20.54
N LEU A 245 8.37 -3.46 -20.30
CA LEU A 245 9.71 -4.04 -20.42
C LEU A 245 10.23 -3.93 -21.86
N VAL A 246 9.39 -4.21 -22.86
CA VAL A 246 9.77 -4.16 -24.28
C VAL A 246 9.86 -2.73 -24.81
N LYS A 247 8.89 -1.86 -24.46
CA LYS A 247 8.79 -0.52 -25.07
C LYS A 247 9.53 0.58 -24.30
N GLY A 248 9.79 0.40 -23.00
CA GLY A 248 10.60 1.34 -22.21
C GLY A 248 10.02 2.75 -22.04
N HIS A 249 8.69 2.94 -22.14
CA HIS A 249 8.07 4.27 -21.97
C HIS A 249 7.60 4.53 -20.54
N ARG A 250 7.91 5.72 -20.01
CA ARG A 250 7.52 6.16 -18.65
C ARG A 250 6.02 6.06 -18.37
N ALA A 251 5.17 6.39 -19.35
CA ALA A 251 3.71 6.27 -19.19
C ALA A 251 3.28 4.80 -19.01
N LEU A 252 3.94 3.86 -19.69
CA LEU A 252 3.68 2.43 -19.54
C LEU A 252 4.16 1.92 -18.17
N ASP A 253 5.26 2.45 -17.64
CA ASP A 253 5.73 2.14 -16.30
C ASP A 253 4.73 2.58 -15.22
N LEU A 254 4.21 3.80 -15.34
CA LEU A 254 3.18 4.32 -14.44
C LEU A 254 1.88 3.51 -14.55
N PHE A 255 1.47 3.16 -15.76
CA PHE A 255 0.28 2.33 -15.98
C PHE A 255 0.48 0.93 -15.39
N ALA A 256 1.61 0.28 -15.66
CA ALA A 256 1.94 -1.05 -15.14
C ALA A 256 1.98 -1.11 -13.61
N ALA A 257 2.41 -0.03 -12.94
CA ALA A 257 2.39 0.06 -11.48
C ALA A 257 0.98 0.25 -10.90
N LYS A 258 0.09 1.00 -11.58
CA LYS A 258 -1.26 1.32 -11.08
C LYS A 258 -2.32 0.27 -11.46
N PHE A 259 -2.14 -0.40 -12.59
CA PHE A 259 -3.14 -1.31 -13.16
C PHE A 259 -3.47 -2.51 -12.25
N PRO A 260 -2.50 -3.18 -11.58
CA PRO A 260 -2.82 -4.26 -10.66
C PRO A 260 -3.67 -3.80 -9.46
N ILE A 261 -3.39 -2.59 -8.96
CA ILE A 261 -4.17 -1.97 -7.86
C ILE A 261 -5.61 -1.72 -8.32
N LEU A 262 -5.79 -1.19 -9.54
CA LEU A 262 -7.11 -0.97 -10.12
C LEU A 262 -7.90 -2.28 -10.22
N LEU A 263 -7.30 -3.34 -10.75
CA LEU A 263 -7.95 -4.66 -10.85
C LEU A 263 -8.32 -5.20 -9.46
N LEU A 264 -7.43 -5.05 -8.47
CA LEU A 264 -7.69 -5.50 -7.12
C LEU A 264 -8.81 -4.72 -6.44
N THR A 265 -8.87 -3.41 -6.65
CA THR A 265 -9.96 -2.56 -6.15
C THR A 265 -11.29 -2.92 -6.81
N ILE A 266 -11.30 -3.23 -8.11
CA ILE A 266 -12.50 -3.71 -8.81
C ILE A 266 -12.93 -5.07 -8.25
N LEU A 267 -11.99 -5.99 -8.02
CA LEU A 267 -12.30 -7.31 -7.44
C LEU A 267 -12.87 -7.19 -6.02
N ALA A 268 -12.26 -6.36 -5.17
CA ALA A 268 -12.79 -6.06 -3.85
C ALA A 268 -14.21 -5.48 -3.93
N GLY A 269 -14.44 -4.57 -4.88
CA GLY A 269 -15.75 -3.98 -5.13
C GLY A 269 -16.79 -4.93 -5.74
N TYR A 270 -16.35 -5.96 -6.45
CA TYR A 270 -17.21 -7.05 -6.91
C TYR A 270 -17.74 -7.86 -5.73
N PHE A 271 -16.89 -8.13 -4.72
CA PHE A 271 -17.32 -8.81 -3.49
C PHE A 271 -18.10 -7.90 -2.54
N TYR A 272 -17.79 -6.60 -2.51
CA TYR A 272 -18.41 -5.62 -1.61
C TYR A 272 -18.78 -4.36 -2.39
N TRP A 273 -20.00 -4.28 -2.94
CA TRP A 273 -20.40 -3.19 -3.83
C TRP A 273 -20.40 -1.81 -3.15
N GLU A 274 -20.62 -1.74 -1.84
CA GLU A 274 -20.54 -0.51 -1.04
C GLU A 274 -19.13 0.10 -1.10
N TYR A 275 -18.10 -0.75 -1.23
CA TYR A 275 -16.72 -0.31 -1.40
C TYR A 275 -16.51 0.45 -2.71
N ILE A 276 -17.20 0.08 -3.80
CA ILE A 276 -17.15 0.86 -5.06
C ILE A 276 -17.68 2.27 -4.87
N ILE A 277 -18.82 2.41 -4.17
CA ILE A 277 -19.39 3.73 -3.88
C ILE A 277 -18.40 4.56 -3.07
N PHE A 278 -17.81 3.97 -2.03
CA PHE A 278 -16.79 4.62 -1.23
C PHE A 278 -15.57 5.07 -2.07
N VAL A 279 -15.04 4.20 -2.94
CA VAL A 279 -13.91 4.50 -3.83
C VAL A 279 -14.25 5.65 -4.79
N VAL A 280 -15.45 5.65 -5.37
CA VAL A 280 -15.92 6.72 -6.26
C VAL A 280 -15.97 8.05 -5.51
N VAL A 281 -16.62 8.08 -4.33
CA VAL A 281 -16.68 9.27 -3.47
C VAL A 281 -15.28 9.76 -3.11
N LEU A 282 -14.36 8.85 -2.76
CA LEU A 282 -12.98 9.19 -2.42
C LEU A 282 -12.22 9.82 -3.59
N ILE A 283 -12.34 9.26 -4.80
CA ILE A 283 -11.69 9.80 -6.00
C ILE A 283 -12.23 11.19 -6.32
N PHE A 284 -13.55 11.38 -6.32
CA PHE A 284 -14.16 12.70 -6.56
C PHE A 284 -13.80 13.71 -5.48
N GLY A 285 -13.86 13.31 -4.20
CA GLY A 285 -13.47 14.15 -3.07
C GLY A 285 -12.01 14.59 -3.15
N THR A 286 -11.13 13.66 -3.54
CA THR A 286 -9.70 13.95 -3.74
C THR A 286 -9.48 14.90 -4.91
N ARG A 287 -10.12 14.68 -6.06
CA ARG A 287 -10.04 15.60 -7.21
C ARG A 287 -10.52 16.99 -6.85
N LEU A 288 -11.66 17.09 -6.17
CA LEU A 288 -12.24 18.36 -5.76
C LEU A 288 -11.31 19.13 -4.82
N TYR A 289 -10.74 18.43 -3.84
CA TYR A 289 -9.82 19.04 -2.89
C TYR A 289 -8.53 19.50 -3.57
N TYR A 290 -7.86 18.64 -4.34
CA TYR A 290 -6.58 18.99 -4.96
C TYR A 290 -6.72 20.08 -6.02
N HIS A 291 -7.83 20.09 -6.78
CA HIS A 291 -8.11 21.17 -7.72
C HIS A 291 -8.32 22.50 -7.00
N ARG A 292 -9.13 22.53 -5.94
CA ARG A 292 -9.38 23.77 -5.18
C ARG A 292 -8.17 24.25 -4.38
N ARG A 293 -7.35 23.33 -3.88
CA ARG A 293 -6.26 23.65 -2.96
C ARG A 293 -4.95 23.97 -3.65
N PHE A 294 -4.64 23.25 -4.73
CA PHE A 294 -3.34 23.30 -5.40
C PHE A 294 -3.42 23.58 -6.91
N ASP A 295 -4.63 23.77 -7.46
CA ASP A 295 -4.86 23.95 -8.90
C ASP A 295 -4.31 22.80 -9.77
N ILE A 296 -4.43 21.57 -9.24
CA ILE A 296 -4.01 20.36 -9.97
C ILE A 296 -5.13 19.34 -10.07
N THR A 297 -5.02 18.46 -11.06
CA THR A 297 -5.90 17.30 -11.19
C THR A 297 -5.25 16.06 -10.57
N TYR A 298 -5.70 15.65 -9.39
CA TYR A 298 -5.23 14.43 -8.70
C TYR A 298 -6.42 13.59 -8.20
N PRO A 299 -6.47 12.26 -8.46
CA PRO A 299 -5.45 11.47 -9.14
C PRO A 299 -5.49 11.69 -10.66
N GLY A 300 -4.30 11.94 -11.22
CA GLY A 300 -4.07 12.06 -12.66
C GLY A 300 -4.03 10.69 -13.33
N LEU A 301 -4.67 10.58 -14.50
CA LEU A 301 -4.71 9.36 -15.30
C LEU A 301 -3.41 9.13 -16.08
N PHE A 302 -2.57 10.16 -16.25
CA PHE A 302 -1.30 10.12 -16.98
C PHE A 302 -0.31 11.10 -16.35
#